data_AF-A0A0F9SFL9-F1
#
_entry.id   AF-A0A0F9SFL9-F1
#
_cell.length_a   1.000
_cell.length_b   1.000
_cell.length_c   1.000
_cell.angle_alpha   90.00
_cell.angle_beta   90.00
_cell.angle_gamma   90.00
#
_symmetry.space_group_name_H-M   'P 1'
#
loop_
_entity.id
_entity.type
_entity.pdbx_description
1 polymer ?
#
loop_
_entity_poly.entity_id
_entity_poly.type
_entity_poly.pdbx_seq_one_letter_code
_entity_poly.pdbx_strand_id
1 'polypeptide(L)'
;MEPTTGQIDTLEFHDALRSVGCAKTWLLLGLLLVLAVQVGVFAFVHFGGGLDEPAADAATTQPAAPAEGEKTEIAVKEDTAPVDPDATPAASAETADSETRAKLRDAMTWALAGTKFFGVVLALLLVLTVMFSVKLSLLGRLGAPSGFLGAFYWSLILLAVMTPWQAIINSAIACGATFNLDQLERLRETIQAGADGEKPGWLAVVFFYARFIAYPALAVLIVLVVAAKFGRGFRPLKHRVMAVPVAPAGQA
;
A
#
# COMPACT_ATOMS: atom_id res chain seq x y z
N MET A 1 -56.00 -11.13 -15.12
CA MET A 1 -54.68 -11.71 -15.48
C MET A 1 -53.78 -11.51 -14.28
N GLU A 2 -53.64 -12.53 -13.43
CA GLU A 2 -52.65 -12.49 -12.35
C GLU A 2 -51.26 -12.65 -12.96
N PRO A 3 -50.31 -11.73 -12.71
CA PRO A 3 -48.94 -11.93 -13.12
C PRO A 3 -48.44 -13.22 -12.47
N THR A 4 -48.02 -14.17 -13.30
CA THR A 4 -47.43 -15.44 -12.85
C THR A 4 -46.27 -15.13 -11.90
N THR A 5 -46.42 -15.56 -10.65
CA THR A 5 -45.56 -15.23 -9.50
C THR A 5 -44.07 -15.47 -9.76
N GLY A 6 -43.72 -16.36 -10.70
CA GLY A 6 -42.33 -16.66 -11.05
C GLY A 6 -41.59 -15.62 -11.93
N GLN A 7 -42.27 -14.64 -12.54
CA GLN A 7 -41.58 -13.65 -13.39
C GLN A 7 -40.93 -12.52 -12.56
N ILE A 8 -41.55 -12.12 -11.45
CA ILE A 8 -41.07 -11.04 -10.56
C ILE A 8 -39.73 -11.44 -9.90
N ASP A 9 -39.59 -12.70 -9.49
CA ASP A 9 -38.39 -13.22 -8.83
C ASP A 9 -37.12 -13.12 -9.70
N THR A 10 -37.26 -13.19 -11.03
CA THR A 10 -36.09 -13.20 -11.94
C THR A 10 -35.46 -11.83 -12.16
N LEU A 11 -36.27 -10.76 -12.17
CA LEU A 11 -35.80 -9.39 -12.37
C LEU A 11 -35.08 -8.87 -11.12
N GLU A 12 -35.66 -9.07 -9.94
CA GLU A 12 -35.06 -8.67 -8.66
C GLU A 12 -33.71 -9.37 -8.44
N PHE A 13 -33.63 -10.65 -8.79
CA PHE A 13 -32.40 -11.42 -8.72
C PHE A 13 -31.32 -10.90 -9.67
N HIS A 14 -31.69 -10.50 -10.88
CA HIS A 14 -30.76 -9.92 -11.85
C HIS A 14 -30.19 -8.58 -11.34
N ASP A 15 -31.04 -7.72 -10.77
CA ASP A 15 -30.62 -6.43 -10.23
C ASP A 15 -29.72 -6.60 -9.00
N ALA A 16 -30.01 -7.58 -8.15
CA ALA A 16 -29.15 -7.96 -7.04
C ALA A 16 -27.75 -8.42 -7.53
N LEU A 17 -27.67 -9.24 -8.58
CA LEU A 17 -26.37 -9.64 -9.14
C LEU A 17 -25.62 -8.48 -9.78
N ARG A 18 -26.31 -7.53 -10.41
CA ARG A 18 -25.69 -6.35 -11.02
C ARG A 18 -25.09 -5.43 -9.96
N SER A 19 -25.80 -5.19 -8.86
CA SER A 19 -25.30 -4.36 -7.75
C SER A 19 -24.05 -4.98 -7.11
N VAL A 20 -24.05 -6.30 -6.91
CA VAL A 20 -22.90 -7.07 -6.42
C VAL A 20 -21.71 -6.99 -7.39
N GLY A 21 -21.96 -7.09 -8.70
CA GLY A 21 -20.91 -6.94 -9.72
C GLY A 21 -20.28 -5.54 -9.73
N CYS A 22 -21.09 -4.50 -9.52
CA CYS A 22 -20.64 -3.11 -9.39
C CYS A 22 -19.79 -2.93 -8.11
N ALA A 23 -20.32 -3.33 -6.95
CA ALA A 23 -19.64 -3.25 -5.67
C ALA A 23 -18.27 -3.94 -5.70
N LYS A 24 -18.21 -5.17 -6.25
CA LYS A 24 -16.95 -5.90 -6.46
C LYS A 24 -15.94 -5.08 -7.26
N THR A 25 -16.37 -4.44 -8.34
CA THR A 25 -15.46 -3.68 -9.21
C THR A 25 -14.86 -2.49 -8.48
N TRP A 26 -15.67 -1.76 -7.71
CA TRP A 26 -15.17 -0.70 -6.83
C TRP A 26 -14.21 -1.19 -5.76
N LEU A 27 -14.50 -2.33 -5.12
CA LEU A 27 -13.62 -2.93 -4.12
C LEU A 27 -12.26 -3.33 -4.71
N LEU A 28 -12.25 -3.93 -5.91
CA LEU A 28 -11.02 -4.31 -6.61
C LEU A 28 -10.20 -3.07 -7.01
N LEU A 29 -10.86 -2.01 -7.51
CA LEU A 29 -10.18 -0.74 -7.84
C LEU A 29 -9.58 -0.09 -6.59
N GLY A 30 -10.32 -0.08 -5.47
CA GLY A 30 -9.81 0.41 -4.19
C GLY A 30 -8.59 -0.36 -3.71
N LEU A 31 -8.59 -1.70 -3.82
CA LEU A 31 -7.43 -2.54 -3.50
C LEU A 31 -6.23 -2.25 -4.40
N LEU A 32 -6.44 -2.08 -5.70
CA LEU A 32 -5.38 -1.71 -6.63
C LEU A 32 -4.81 -0.33 -6.32
N LEU A 33 -5.65 0.64 -5.95
CA LEU A 33 -5.22 1.97 -5.53
C LEU A 33 -4.36 1.91 -4.25
N VAL A 34 -4.80 1.15 -3.25
CA VAL A 34 -4.04 0.93 -2.01
C VAL A 34 -2.66 0.33 -2.31
N LEU A 35 -2.59 -0.67 -3.17
CA LEU A 35 -1.33 -1.30 -3.59
C LEU A 35 -0.45 -0.34 -4.40
N ALA A 36 -1.04 0.46 -5.28
CA ALA A 36 -0.33 1.46 -6.08
C ALA A 36 0.29 2.55 -5.18
N VAL A 37 -0.43 3.02 -4.16
CA VAL A 37 0.11 3.97 -3.18
C VAL A 37 1.28 3.36 -2.41
N GLN A 38 1.17 2.10 -1.96
CA GLN A 38 2.27 1.41 -1.26
C GLN A 38 3.53 1.30 -2.15
N VAL A 39 3.39 0.82 -3.38
CA VAL A 39 4.51 0.72 -4.33
C VAL A 39 5.06 2.11 -4.70
N GLY A 40 4.19 3.11 -4.84
CA GLY A 40 4.57 4.49 -5.12
C GLY A 40 5.39 5.12 -4.00
N VAL A 41 4.98 4.92 -2.73
CA VAL A 41 5.74 5.36 -1.56
C VAL A 41 7.10 4.66 -1.50
N PHE A 42 7.14 3.35 -1.74
CA PHE A 42 8.41 2.63 -1.82
C PHE A 42 9.33 3.20 -2.90
N ALA A 43 8.82 3.41 -4.12
CA ALA A 43 9.60 3.96 -5.22
C ALA A 43 10.09 5.38 -4.92
N PHE A 44 9.24 6.21 -4.32
CA PHE A 44 9.59 7.57 -3.92
C PHE A 44 10.72 7.59 -2.88
N VAL A 45 10.64 6.74 -1.84
CA VAL A 45 11.69 6.66 -0.81
C VAL A 45 12.98 6.08 -1.37
N HIS A 46 12.89 5.02 -2.19
CA HIS A 46 14.06 4.30 -2.66
C HIS A 46 14.81 5.03 -3.78
N PHE A 47 14.10 5.64 -4.72
CA PHE A 47 14.70 6.29 -5.89
C PHE A 47 14.69 7.82 -5.83
N GLY A 48 13.75 8.41 -5.09
CA GLY A 48 13.59 9.86 -5.05
C GLY A 48 14.57 10.59 -4.14
N GLY A 49 15.31 9.87 -3.28
CA GLY A 49 16.22 10.48 -2.29
C GLY A 49 15.52 11.46 -1.33
N GLY A 50 14.19 11.46 -1.27
CA GLY A 50 13.41 12.47 -0.53
C GLY A 50 13.60 12.41 0.99
N LEU A 51 14.23 11.36 1.50
CA LEU A 51 14.58 11.18 2.91
C LEU A 51 16.09 11.14 3.14
N ASP A 52 16.91 11.33 2.11
CA ASP A 52 18.34 11.49 2.34
C ASP A 52 18.53 12.83 3.02
N GLU A 53 18.79 12.75 4.33
CA GLU A 53 19.42 13.84 5.07
C GLU A 53 20.61 14.27 4.21
N PRO A 54 20.71 15.55 3.80
CA PRO A 54 21.96 16.00 3.22
C PRO A 54 22.97 15.62 4.27
N ALA A 55 23.83 14.65 3.95
CA ALA A 55 24.97 14.33 4.78
C ALA A 55 25.58 15.68 5.04
N ALA A 56 25.38 16.18 6.26
CA ALA A 56 25.98 17.43 6.65
C ALA A 56 27.43 17.21 6.26
N ASP A 57 27.96 18.09 5.43
CA ASP A 57 29.37 18.32 5.33
C ASP A 57 29.85 18.80 6.72
N ALA A 58 29.72 17.92 7.72
CA ALA A 58 30.60 17.77 8.86
C ALA A 58 31.95 17.23 8.33
N ALA A 59 32.43 17.86 7.26
CA ALA A 59 33.85 18.11 7.10
C ALA A 59 34.28 18.89 8.34
N THR A 60 34.72 18.15 9.34
CA THR A 60 36.01 18.42 9.97
C THR A 60 36.19 19.85 10.49
N THR A 61 35.48 20.19 11.56
CA THR A 61 36.11 20.99 12.62
C THR A 61 35.98 20.22 13.92
N GLN A 62 36.69 19.10 13.99
CA GLN A 62 37.09 18.54 15.28
C GLN A 62 37.90 19.62 15.99
N PRO A 63 37.44 20.21 17.11
CA PRO A 63 38.28 21.09 17.90
C PRO A 63 39.47 20.26 18.36
N ALA A 64 40.67 20.67 17.95
CA ALA A 64 41.90 20.11 18.47
C ALA A 64 41.80 20.07 20.00
N ALA A 65 42.02 18.89 20.57
CA ALA A 65 42.11 18.71 22.01
C ALA A 65 43.08 19.74 22.61
N PRO A 66 42.74 20.40 23.73
CA PRO A 66 43.68 21.29 24.40
C PRO A 66 44.87 20.46 24.87
N ALA A 67 46.06 20.75 24.33
CA ALA A 67 47.30 20.34 24.94
C ALA A 67 47.39 21.05 26.30
N GLU A 68 47.30 20.27 27.37
CA GLU A 68 47.59 20.70 28.72
C GLU A 68 49.08 21.09 28.81
N GLY A 69 49.33 22.36 29.12
CA GLY A 69 50.59 22.83 29.67
C GLY A 69 51.34 23.85 28.83
N GLU A 70 51.05 25.14 29.03
CA GLU A 70 52.09 26.08 29.44
C GLU A 70 51.44 27.34 30.04
N LYS A 71 51.85 27.65 31.28
CA LYS A 71 51.47 28.85 32.00
C LYS A 71 52.39 29.96 31.53
N THR A 72 51.90 30.88 30.69
CA THR A 72 52.58 32.15 30.45
C THR A 72 51.65 33.31 30.66
N GLU A 73 52.16 34.19 31.51
CA GLU A 73 51.62 35.41 32.04
C GLU A 73 51.75 36.56 31.01
N ILE A 74 50.90 37.57 31.18
CA ILE A 74 51.05 38.98 30.77
C ILE A 74 50.39 39.46 29.46
N ALA A 75 49.76 40.62 29.63
CA ALA A 75 49.42 41.70 28.68
C ALA A 75 48.03 41.70 28.04
N VAL A 76 47.12 42.33 28.78
CA VAL A 76 46.06 43.20 28.27
C VAL A 76 46.57 44.04 27.08
N LYS A 77 45.97 43.83 25.90
CA LYS A 77 45.92 44.84 24.84
C LYS A 77 44.49 44.88 24.30
N GLU A 78 43.77 45.86 24.80
CA GLU A 78 42.49 46.35 24.27
C GLU A 78 42.78 46.95 22.88
N ASP A 79 42.36 46.25 21.84
CA ASP A 79 42.41 46.74 20.46
C ASP A 79 41.00 46.62 19.88
N THR A 80 40.34 47.77 19.85
CA THR A 80 39.02 48.02 19.29
C THR A 80 39.13 48.01 17.76
N ALA A 81 38.81 46.86 17.14
CA ALA A 81 38.61 46.75 15.70
C ALA A 81 37.11 46.67 15.36
N PRO A 82 36.69 47.19 14.20
CA PRO A 82 35.31 47.60 13.94
C PRO A 82 34.42 46.39 13.68
N VAL A 83 33.25 46.42 14.32
CA VAL A 83 32.11 45.54 14.04
C VAL A 83 31.71 45.72 12.58
N ASP A 84 31.95 44.68 11.79
CA ASP A 84 31.47 44.54 10.42
C ASP A 84 30.01 44.05 10.47
N PRO A 85 29.00 44.85 10.08
CA PRO A 85 27.59 44.48 10.22
C PRO A 85 27.06 43.60 9.07
N ASP A 86 27.92 43.06 8.20
CA ASP A 86 27.49 42.36 6.97
C ASP A 86 27.55 40.81 7.06
N ALA A 87 27.18 40.28 8.24
CA ALA A 87 26.95 38.85 8.41
C ALA A 87 25.63 38.45 7.70
N THR A 88 25.83 37.95 6.48
CA THR A 88 24.84 37.44 5.53
C THR A 88 23.82 36.47 6.17
N PRO A 89 22.51 36.58 5.85
CA PRO A 89 21.45 35.73 6.41
C PRO A 89 21.43 34.34 5.76
N ALA A 90 22.36 33.45 6.13
CA ALA A 90 22.38 32.06 5.66
C ALA A 90 21.60 31.08 6.58
N ALA A 91 21.31 31.46 7.83
CA ALA A 91 20.68 30.58 8.82
C ALA A 91 19.16 30.37 8.67
N SER A 92 18.48 31.15 7.82
CA SER A 92 17.01 31.07 7.67
C SER A 92 16.54 30.10 6.59
N ALA A 93 17.42 29.60 5.72
CA ALA A 93 17.04 28.66 4.66
C ALA A 93 16.98 27.21 5.14
N GLU A 94 17.84 26.81 6.09
CA GLU A 94 17.94 25.43 6.59
C GLU A 94 16.71 24.99 7.42
N THR A 95 16.07 25.93 8.11
CA THR A 95 14.92 25.62 8.98
C THR A 95 13.65 25.32 8.17
N ALA A 96 13.42 26.02 7.05
CA ALA A 96 12.25 25.84 6.20
C ALA A 96 12.20 24.46 5.51
N ASP A 97 13.37 23.94 5.10
CA ASP A 97 13.47 22.63 4.46
C ASP A 97 13.22 21.49 5.45
N SER A 98 13.68 21.63 6.71
CA SER A 98 13.45 20.66 7.77
C SER A 98 11.96 20.48 8.11
N GLU A 99 11.20 21.59 8.16
CA GLU A 99 9.78 21.57 8.46
C GLU A 99 8.97 20.90 7.34
N THR A 100 9.31 21.18 6.09
CA THR A 100 8.67 20.58 4.91
C THR A 100 8.88 19.07 4.88
N ARG A 101 10.10 18.60 5.18
CA ARG A 101 10.42 17.16 5.27
C ARG A 101 9.70 16.46 6.42
N ALA A 102 9.62 17.09 7.60
CA ALA A 102 8.88 16.55 8.72
C ALA A 102 7.40 16.35 8.38
N LYS A 103 6.76 17.36 7.77
CA LYS A 103 5.37 17.25 7.29
C LYS A 103 5.19 16.16 6.24
N LEU A 104 6.13 16.01 5.31
CA LEU A 104 6.08 14.97 4.29
C LEU A 104 6.18 13.57 4.92
N ARG A 105 7.10 13.38 5.87
CA ARG A 105 7.25 12.12 6.61
C ARG A 105 5.98 11.77 7.40
N ASP A 106 5.40 12.75 8.08
CA ASP A 106 4.16 12.55 8.82
C ASP A 106 3.00 12.17 7.88
N ALA A 107 2.89 12.85 6.72
CA ALA A 107 1.91 12.52 5.70
C ALA A 107 2.10 11.09 5.13
N MET A 108 3.34 10.68 4.88
CA MET A 108 3.66 9.32 4.41
C MET A 108 3.34 8.27 5.45
N THR A 109 3.66 8.53 6.72
CA THR A 109 3.34 7.64 7.84
C THR A 109 1.83 7.45 7.95
N TRP A 110 1.07 8.54 7.86
CA TRP A 110 -0.39 8.48 7.88
C TRP A 110 -0.97 7.77 6.64
N ALA A 111 -0.43 8.03 5.45
CA ALA A 111 -0.84 7.37 4.22
C ALA A 111 -0.60 5.85 4.26
N LEU A 112 0.55 5.42 4.78
CA LEU A 112 0.88 3.99 4.95
C LEU A 112 -0.01 3.32 6.00
N ALA A 113 -0.28 3.98 7.13
CA ALA A 113 -1.21 3.49 8.14
C ALA A 113 -2.64 3.37 7.57
N GLY A 114 -3.09 4.38 6.82
CA GLY A 114 -4.39 4.40 6.17
C GLY A 114 -4.54 3.26 5.16
N THR A 115 -3.56 3.11 4.25
CA THR A 115 -3.57 2.05 3.22
C THR A 115 -3.58 0.64 3.83
N LYS A 116 -2.93 0.42 4.97
CA LYS A 116 -3.03 -0.85 5.72
C LYS A 116 -4.46 -1.14 6.17
N PHE A 117 -5.06 -0.19 6.87
CA PHE A 117 -6.41 -0.32 7.37
C PHE A 117 -7.41 -0.55 6.22
N PHE A 118 -7.38 0.33 5.21
CA PHE A 118 -8.25 0.21 4.05
C PHE A 118 -8.01 -1.07 3.24
N GLY A 119 -6.75 -1.50 3.06
CA GLY A 119 -6.43 -2.73 2.35
C GLY A 119 -7.09 -3.96 2.98
N VAL A 120 -6.99 -4.11 4.31
CA VAL A 120 -7.63 -5.22 5.04
C VAL A 120 -9.15 -5.12 5.00
N VAL A 121 -9.72 -3.93 5.25
CA VAL A 121 -11.18 -3.72 5.24
C VAL A 121 -11.77 -3.99 3.85
N LEU A 122 -11.15 -3.48 2.79
CA LEU A 122 -11.59 -3.72 1.41
C LEU A 122 -11.46 -5.19 1.01
N ALA A 123 -10.38 -5.88 1.42
CA ALA A 123 -10.22 -7.31 1.18
C ALA A 123 -11.31 -8.12 1.90
N LEU A 124 -11.64 -7.76 3.14
CA LEU A 124 -12.71 -8.41 3.91
C LEU A 124 -14.08 -8.18 3.25
N LEU A 125 -14.41 -6.95 2.87
CA LEU A 125 -15.65 -6.62 2.15
C LEU A 125 -15.74 -7.34 0.80
N LEU A 126 -14.61 -7.52 0.11
CA LEU A 126 -14.55 -8.29 -1.13
C LEU A 126 -14.86 -9.77 -0.87
N VAL A 127 -14.30 -10.38 0.17
CA VAL A 127 -14.62 -11.76 0.58
C VAL A 127 -16.11 -11.90 0.85
N LEU A 128 -16.71 -11.00 1.64
CA LEU A 128 -18.13 -11.03 1.95
C LEU A 128 -19.00 -10.87 0.69
N THR A 129 -18.64 -9.96 -0.21
CA THR A 129 -19.35 -9.71 -1.46
C THR A 129 -19.33 -10.94 -2.37
N VAL A 130 -18.18 -11.59 -2.51
CA VAL A 130 -18.06 -12.83 -3.30
C VAL A 130 -18.80 -13.99 -2.62
N MET A 131 -18.78 -14.07 -1.29
CA MET A 131 -19.58 -15.05 -0.55
C MET A 131 -21.08 -14.88 -0.78
N PHE A 132 -21.60 -13.65 -0.76
CA PHE A 132 -22.98 -13.36 -1.14
C PHE A 132 -23.28 -13.78 -2.58
N SER A 133 -22.35 -13.53 -3.50
CA SER A 133 -22.48 -13.98 -4.90
C SER A 133 -22.61 -15.50 -5.02
N VAL A 134 -21.82 -16.25 -4.23
CA VAL A 134 -21.92 -17.72 -4.17
C VAL A 134 -23.30 -18.14 -3.66
N LYS A 135 -23.80 -17.55 -2.57
CA LYS A 135 -25.13 -17.85 -2.03
C LYS A 135 -26.25 -17.54 -3.02
N LEU A 136 -26.21 -16.38 -3.67
CA LEU A 136 -27.17 -16.01 -4.71
C LEU A 136 -27.13 -17.00 -5.89
N SER A 137 -25.94 -17.42 -6.32
CA SER A 137 -25.79 -18.41 -7.39
C SER A 137 -26.40 -19.78 -7.01
N LEU A 138 -26.31 -20.18 -5.74
CA LEU A 138 -26.91 -21.42 -5.25
C LEU A 138 -28.43 -21.33 -5.19
N LEU A 139 -28.98 -20.22 -4.70
CA LEU A 139 -30.42 -19.99 -4.62
C LEU A 139 -31.06 -19.89 -6.00
N GLY A 140 -30.41 -19.18 -6.94
CA GLY A 140 -30.90 -19.04 -8.32
C GLY A 140 -30.72 -20.29 -9.18
N ARG A 141 -30.18 -21.40 -8.63
CA ARG A 141 -29.84 -22.64 -9.36
C ARG A 141 -29.08 -22.39 -10.67
N LEU A 142 -28.29 -21.33 -10.67
CA LEU A 142 -27.50 -20.94 -11.83
C LEU A 142 -26.32 -21.90 -11.91
N GLY A 143 -26.33 -22.79 -12.91
CA GLY A 143 -25.42 -23.92 -13.05
C GLY A 143 -23.92 -23.59 -13.25
N ALA A 144 -23.41 -22.50 -12.70
CA ALA A 144 -22.00 -22.13 -12.70
C ALA A 144 -21.45 -21.72 -11.31
N PRO A 145 -21.76 -22.46 -10.21
CA PRO A 145 -21.23 -22.12 -8.88
C PRO A 145 -19.70 -22.23 -8.81
N SER A 146 -19.08 -23.04 -9.68
CA SER A 146 -17.63 -23.28 -9.70
C SER A 146 -16.80 -22.01 -9.95
N GLY A 147 -17.31 -21.08 -10.76
CA GLY A 147 -16.64 -19.80 -11.02
C GLY A 147 -16.61 -18.89 -9.80
N PHE A 148 -17.75 -18.72 -9.14
CA PHE A 148 -17.88 -17.92 -7.93
C PHE A 148 -17.13 -18.52 -6.75
N LEU A 149 -17.20 -19.85 -6.58
CA LEU A 149 -16.47 -20.56 -5.53
C LEU A 149 -14.95 -20.44 -5.71
N GLY A 150 -14.46 -20.54 -6.95
CA GLY A 150 -13.06 -20.28 -7.25
C GLY A 150 -12.64 -18.85 -6.89
N ALA A 151 -13.45 -17.84 -7.25
CA ALA A 151 -13.19 -16.45 -6.88
C ALA A 151 -13.18 -16.23 -5.35
N PHE A 152 -14.06 -16.94 -4.62
CA PHE A 152 -14.13 -16.88 -3.16
C PHE A 152 -12.85 -17.41 -2.50
N TYR A 153 -12.32 -18.55 -2.94
CA TYR A 153 -11.05 -19.05 -2.39
C TYR A 153 -9.88 -18.11 -2.69
N TRP A 154 -9.82 -17.56 -3.90
CA TRP A 154 -8.78 -16.58 -4.24
C TRP A 154 -8.91 -15.28 -3.45
N SER A 155 -10.13 -14.83 -3.08
CA SER A 155 -10.29 -13.66 -2.22
C SER A 155 -9.93 -13.93 -0.77
N LEU A 156 -10.08 -15.16 -0.26
CA LEU A 156 -9.55 -15.55 1.04
C LEU A 156 -8.03 -15.53 1.07
N ILE A 157 -7.38 -16.05 0.01
CA ILE A 157 -5.92 -15.97 -0.14
C ILE A 157 -5.48 -14.50 -0.19
N LEU A 158 -6.21 -13.65 -0.91
CA LEU A 158 -5.93 -12.21 -0.94
C LEU A 158 -6.03 -11.57 0.45
N LEU A 159 -7.08 -11.90 1.22
CA LEU A 159 -7.25 -11.41 2.59
C LEU A 159 -6.09 -11.85 3.48
N ALA A 160 -5.65 -13.10 3.36
CA ALA A 160 -4.48 -13.60 4.06
C ALA A 160 -3.22 -12.82 3.66
N VAL A 161 -2.98 -12.55 2.38
CA VAL A 161 -1.81 -11.80 1.90
C VAL A 161 -1.85 -10.31 2.32
N MET A 162 -3.05 -9.71 2.35
CA MET A 162 -3.25 -8.34 2.84
C MET A 162 -3.06 -8.20 4.35
N THR A 163 -3.27 -9.28 5.10
CA THR A 163 -3.16 -9.27 6.56
C THR A 163 -1.71 -9.04 6.98
N PRO A 164 -1.43 -8.04 7.84
CA PRO A 164 -0.07 -7.75 8.30
C PRO A 164 0.36 -8.76 9.37
N TRP A 165 0.68 -9.99 8.97
CA TRP A 165 1.05 -11.12 9.86
C TRP A 165 2.13 -10.79 10.88
N GLN A 166 3.03 -9.86 10.56
CA GLN A 166 4.09 -9.42 11.46
C GLN A 166 3.58 -8.78 12.74
N ALA A 167 2.48 -8.01 12.66
CA ALA A 167 1.88 -7.38 13.83
C ALA A 167 1.20 -8.42 14.75
N ILE A 168 0.86 -9.59 14.20
CA ILE A 168 0.17 -10.66 14.92
C ILE A 168 1.17 -11.64 15.54
N ILE A 169 2.19 -12.05 14.78
CA ILE A 169 3.05 -13.19 15.15
C ILE A 169 4.38 -12.72 15.76
N ASN A 170 4.69 -11.42 15.81
CA ASN A 170 5.98 -10.88 16.28
C ASN A 170 7.20 -11.60 15.64
N SER A 171 7.03 -12.19 14.45
CA SER A 171 8.06 -12.96 13.76
C SER A 171 8.37 -12.35 12.40
N ALA A 172 9.63 -12.44 12.00
CA ALA A 172 10.12 -11.86 10.75
C ALA A 172 9.71 -12.64 9.49
N ILE A 173 9.25 -13.90 9.65
CA ILE A 173 9.11 -14.84 8.53
C ILE A 173 7.83 -14.57 7.73
N ALA A 174 6.72 -14.23 8.39
CA ALA A 174 5.44 -14.00 7.71
C ALA A 174 5.23 -12.52 7.43
N CYS A 175 5.40 -12.11 6.17
CA CYS A 175 5.23 -10.73 5.72
C CYS A 175 3.92 -10.58 4.94
N GLY A 176 3.09 -9.61 5.33
CA GLY A 176 1.95 -9.19 4.52
C GLY A 176 2.41 -8.30 3.35
N ALA A 177 1.51 -8.06 2.40
CA ALA A 177 1.78 -7.17 1.24
C ALA A 177 1.82 -5.67 1.59
N THR A 178 1.48 -5.29 2.82
CA THR A 178 1.53 -3.90 3.28
C THR A 178 2.68 -3.71 4.28
N PHE A 179 3.31 -2.53 4.28
CA PHE A 179 4.47 -2.24 5.12
C PHE A 179 4.36 -0.89 5.84
N ASN A 180 5.09 -0.73 6.95
CA ASN A 180 5.22 0.55 7.67
C ASN A 180 6.47 1.30 7.20
N LEU A 181 6.47 2.63 7.38
CA LEU A 181 7.62 3.47 7.06
C LEU A 181 8.85 3.08 7.91
N ASP A 182 8.67 2.91 9.22
CA ASP A 182 9.76 2.52 10.14
C ASP A 182 10.45 1.22 9.73
N GLN A 183 9.71 0.28 9.13
CA GLN A 183 10.26 -0.97 8.66
C GLN A 183 11.10 -0.78 7.40
N LEU A 184 10.64 0.09 6.49
CA LEU A 184 11.37 0.44 5.28
C LEU A 184 12.69 1.14 5.64
N GLU A 185 12.66 2.11 6.54
CA GLU A 185 13.83 2.86 7.01
C GLU A 185 14.84 1.94 7.69
N ARG A 186 14.44 1.14 8.69
CA ARG A 186 15.35 0.19 9.38
C ARG A 186 16.02 -0.80 8.42
N LEU A 187 15.27 -1.34 7.47
CA LEU A 187 15.80 -2.27 6.48
C LEU A 187 16.73 -1.57 5.48
N ARG A 188 16.42 -0.32 5.12
CA ARG A 188 17.28 0.52 4.26
C ARG A 188 18.61 0.82 4.95
N GLU A 189 18.58 1.27 6.20
CA GLU A 189 19.78 1.52 7.01
C GLU A 189 20.66 0.28 7.11
N THR A 190 20.05 -0.90 7.31
CA THR A 190 20.79 -2.17 7.36
C THR A 190 21.51 -2.49 6.05
N ILE A 191 20.92 -2.14 4.90
CA ILE A 191 21.52 -2.35 3.58
C ILE A 191 22.58 -1.29 3.28
N GLN A 192 22.35 -0.04 3.69
CA GLN A 192 23.28 1.08 3.50
C GLN A 192 24.50 0.96 4.41
N ALA A 193 24.35 0.58 5.68
CA ALA A 193 25.48 0.38 6.60
C ALA A 193 26.45 -0.73 6.12
N GLY A 194 25.95 -1.74 5.41
CA GLY A 194 26.82 -2.74 4.75
C GLY A 194 27.57 -2.19 3.53
N ALA A 195 27.12 -1.09 2.94
CA ALA A 195 27.82 -0.46 1.80
C ALA A 195 29.12 0.26 2.24
N ASP A 196 29.20 0.69 3.51
CA ASP A 196 30.32 1.47 4.07
C ASP A 196 31.56 0.63 4.43
N GLY A 197 31.60 -0.65 4.05
CA GLY A 197 32.82 -1.48 4.12
C GLY A 197 32.59 -2.97 4.31
N GLU A 198 31.42 -3.37 4.81
CA GLU A 198 31.09 -4.76 5.10
C GLU A 198 29.93 -5.23 4.21
N LYS A 199 30.24 -5.77 3.01
CA LYS A 199 29.27 -6.13 1.96
C LYS A 199 27.97 -6.66 2.57
N PRO A 200 26.81 -6.01 2.34
CA PRO A 200 25.57 -6.47 2.92
C PRO A 200 25.31 -7.90 2.45
N GLY A 201 24.92 -8.77 3.38
CA GLY A 201 24.61 -10.15 3.03
C GLY A 201 23.58 -10.17 1.91
N TRP A 202 23.87 -10.81 0.79
CA TRP A 202 22.99 -10.84 -0.40
C TRP A 202 21.55 -11.25 -0.07
N LEU A 203 21.38 -12.11 0.95
CA LEU A 203 20.08 -12.51 1.49
C LEU A 203 19.26 -11.32 1.98
N ALA A 204 19.87 -10.34 2.66
CA ALA A 204 19.18 -9.15 3.15
C ALA A 204 18.60 -8.33 1.99
N VAL A 205 19.37 -8.17 0.92
CA VAL A 205 18.93 -7.48 -0.31
C VAL A 205 17.78 -8.25 -0.97
N VAL A 206 17.88 -9.58 -1.07
CA VAL A 206 16.80 -10.41 -1.63
C VAL A 206 15.53 -10.31 -0.79
N PHE A 207 15.62 -10.40 0.55
CA PHE A 207 14.46 -10.27 1.43
C PHE A 207 13.85 -8.86 1.37
N PHE A 208 14.66 -7.83 1.20
CA PHE A 208 14.19 -6.46 1.00
C PHE A 208 13.32 -6.34 -0.26
N TYR A 209 13.83 -6.72 -1.43
CA TYR A 209 13.07 -6.63 -2.67
C TYR A 209 11.88 -7.61 -2.72
N ALA A 210 12.04 -8.81 -2.16
CA ALA A 210 10.95 -9.75 -2.03
C ALA A 210 9.79 -9.12 -1.23
N ARG A 211 10.11 -8.48 -0.11
CA ARG A 211 9.14 -7.81 0.76
C ARG A 211 8.40 -6.68 0.08
N PHE A 212 9.13 -5.70 -0.46
CA PHE A 212 8.55 -4.43 -0.90
C PHE A 212 8.05 -4.43 -2.35
N ILE A 213 8.51 -5.38 -3.19
CA ILE A 213 8.09 -5.49 -4.59
C ILE A 213 7.33 -6.79 -4.82
N ALA A 214 7.87 -7.95 -4.41
CA ALA A 214 7.29 -9.22 -4.79
C ALA A 214 5.93 -9.49 -4.10
N TYR A 215 5.75 -9.16 -2.82
CA TYR A 215 4.44 -9.35 -2.17
C TYR A 215 3.34 -8.42 -2.69
N PRO A 216 3.55 -7.10 -2.87
CA PRO A 216 2.57 -6.26 -3.54
C PRO A 216 2.25 -6.73 -4.97
N ALA A 217 3.26 -7.12 -5.75
CA ALA A 217 3.05 -7.66 -7.09
C ALA A 217 2.23 -8.96 -7.07
N LEU A 218 2.51 -9.86 -6.12
CA LEU A 218 1.73 -11.07 -5.90
C LEU A 218 0.28 -10.75 -5.54
N ALA A 219 0.06 -9.74 -4.68
CA ALA A 219 -1.28 -9.29 -4.33
C ALA A 219 -2.04 -8.74 -5.55
N VAL A 220 -1.40 -7.94 -6.40
CA VAL A 220 -1.98 -7.47 -7.67
C VAL A 220 -2.36 -8.66 -8.55
N LEU A 221 -1.48 -9.65 -8.70
CA LEU A 221 -1.76 -10.86 -9.46
C LEU A 221 -2.99 -11.60 -8.91
N ILE A 222 -3.09 -11.76 -7.60
CA ILE A 222 -4.24 -12.39 -6.95
C ILE A 222 -5.52 -11.58 -7.21
N VAL A 223 -5.49 -10.25 -7.09
CA VAL A 223 -6.62 -9.36 -7.41
C VAL A 223 -7.12 -9.59 -8.84
N LEU A 224 -6.20 -9.69 -9.80
CA LEU A 224 -6.53 -9.99 -11.20
C LEU A 224 -7.13 -11.39 -11.38
N VAL A 225 -6.60 -12.40 -10.67
CA VAL A 225 -7.15 -13.76 -10.68
C VAL A 225 -8.56 -13.80 -10.11
N VAL A 226 -8.82 -13.11 -8.99
CA VAL A 226 -10.17 -12.95 -8.40
C VAL A 226 -11.12 -12.34 -9.43
N ALA A 227 -10.70 -11.24 -10.07
CA ALA A 227 -11.50 -10.56 -11.10
C ALA A 227 -11.83 -11.49 -12.28
N ALA A 228 -10.83 -12.24 -12.77
CA ALA A 228 -10.98 -13.15 -13.90
C ALA A 228 -11.86 -14.37 -13.55
N LYS A 229 -11.70 -14.95 -12.36
CA LYS A 229 -12.52 -16.09 -11.89
C LYS A 229 -13.98 -15.66 -11.70
N PHE A 230 -14.21 -14.51 -11.09
CA PHE A 230 -15.54 -13.95 -10.92
C PHE A 230 -16.21 -13.67 -12.27
N GLY A 231 -15.48 -13.04 -13.21
CA GLY A 231 -15.99 -12.75 -14.55
C GLY A 231 -16.39 -14.02 -15.33
N ARG A 232 -15.64 -15.12 -15.17
CA ARG A 232 -16.01 -16.43 -15.75
C ARG A 232 -17.34 -16.96 -15.21
N GLY A 233 -17.62 -16.77 -13.92
CA GLY A 233 -18.92 -17.12 -13.31
C GLY A 233 -20.09 -16.27 -13.85
N PHE A 234 -19.82 -15.02 -14.21
CA PHE A 234 -20.85 -14.08 -14.67
C PHE A 234 -21.23 -14.21 -16.16
N ARG A 235 -20.30 -14.66 -17.02
CA ARG A 235 -20.53 -14.77 -18.47
C ARG A 235 -21.75 -15.63 -18.85
N PRO A 236 -21.97 -16.84 -18.28
CA PRO A 236 -23.13 -17.66 -18.62
C PRO A 236 -24.47 -17.01 -18.28
N LEU A 237 -24.51 -16.15 -17.26
CA LEU A 237 -25.72 -15.46 -16.80
C LEU A 237 -26.19 -14.44 -17.83
N LYS A 238 -25.25 -13.67 -18.39
CA LYS A 238 -25.55 -12.66 -19.40
C LYS A 238 -26.21 -13.28 -20.64
N HIS A 239 -25.77 -14.45 -21.07
CA HIS A 239 -26.34 -15.14 -22.24
C HIS A 239 -27.77 -15.66 -21.99
N ARG A 240 -28.07 -16.14 -20.79
CA ARG A 240 -29.41 -16.67 -20.47
C ARG A 240 -30.45 -15.57 -20.34
N VAL A 241 -30.09 -14.44 -19.75
CA VAL A 241 -31.00 -13.29 -19.59
C VAL A 241 -31.38 -12.71 -20.96
N MET A 242 -30.44 -12.66 -21.91
CA MET A 242 -30.71 -12.18 -23.27
C MET A 242 -31.53 -13.16 -24.12
N ALA A 243 -31.61 -14.43 -23.74
CA ALA A 243 -32.32 -15.46 -24.48
C ALA A 243 -33.80 -15.58 -24.12
N VAL A 244 -34.31 -14.81 -23.14
CA VAL A 244 -35.73 -14.82 -22.78
C VAL A 244 -36.52 -14.09 -23.88
N PRO A 245 -37.32 -14.79 -24.71
CA PRO A 245 -38.09 -14.14 -25.75
C PRO A 245 -39.16 -13.26 -25.11
N VAL A 246 -39.13 -11.96 -25.44
CA VAL A 246 -40.24 -11.05 -25.12
C VAL A 246 -41.42 -11.51 -25.97
N ALA A 247 -42.39 -12.19 -25.36
CA ALA A 247 -43.61 -12.57 -26.05
C ALA A 247 -44.27 -11.32 -26.65
N PRO A 248 -44.66 -11.32 -27.94
CA PRO A 248 -45.25 -10.15 -28.57
C PRO A 248 -46.53 -9.78 -27.83
N ALA A 249 -46.62 -8.52 -27.40
CA ALA A 249 -47.67 -7.98 -26.53
C ALA A 249 -49.06 -7.87 -27.19
N GLY A 250 -49.43 -8.77 -28.10
CA GLY A 250 -50.60 -8.60 -28.97
C GLY A 250 -51.31 -9.88 -29.44
N GLN A 251 -51.18 -11.01 -28.74
CA GLN A 251 -52.05 -12.16 -28.95
C GLN A 251 -52.73 -12.54 -27.63
N ALA A 252 -53.78 -11.78 -27.28
CA ALA A 252 -54.79 -12.15 -26.30
C ALA A 252 -56.16 -11.84 -26.90
#